data_AF-A0A426QT10-F1
#
_entry.id   AF-A0A426QT10-F1
#
_cell.length_a   1.000
_cell.length_b   1.000
_cell.length_c   1.000
_cell.angle_alpha   90.00
_cell.angle_beta   90.00
_cell.angle_gamma   90.00
#
_symmetry.space_group_name_H-M   'P 1'
#
loop_
_entity.id
_entity.type
_entity.pdbx_description
1 polymer ?
#
loop_
_entity_poly.entity_id
_entity_poly.type
_entity_poly.pdbx_seq_one_letter_code
_entity_poly.pdbx_strand_id
1 'polypeptide(L)' 'MVRELTQLELLRELVPAAEDNVNRHLSMAREWHPHDYVPWDEGRNFAELGGVDYDPEQSKL' A
#
# COMPACT_ATOMS: atom_id res chain seq x y z
N MET A 1 -13.48 -34.08 -17.45
CA MET A 1 -12.34 -33.36 -18.03
C MET A 1 -12.55 -31.88 -17.81
N VAL A 2 -11.51 -31.15 -17.41
CA VAL A 2 -11.56 -29.68 -17.36
C VAL A 2 -11.58 -29.17 -18.80
N ARG A 3 -12.43 -28.18 -19.09
CA ARG A 3 -12.45 -27.52 -20.40
C ARG A 3 -11.26 -26.58 -20.47
N GLU A 4 -10.37 -26.78 -21.43
CA GLU A 4 -9.33 -25.79 -21.77
C GLU A 4 -10.01 -24.57 -22.39
N LEU A 5 -9.81 -23.40 -21.78
CA LEU A 5 -10.35 -22.14 -22.26
C LEU A 5 -9.31 -21.47 -23.16
N THR A 6 -9.77 -20.91 -24.27
CA THR A 6 -8.97 -19.89 -24.95
C THR A 6 -8.81 -18.68 -24.04
N GLN A 7 -7.80 -17.85 -24.30
CA GLN A 7 -7.57 -16.62 -23.54
C GLN A 7 -8.81 -15.70 -23.54
N LEU A 8 -9.51 -15.61 -24.67
CA LEU A 8 -10.73 -14.80 -24.78
C LEU A 8 -11.89 -15.35 -23.95
N GLU A 9 -12.05 -16.67 -23.91
CA GLU A 9 -13.07 -17.31 -23.08
C GLU A 9 -12.74 -17.11 -21.60
N LEU A 10 -11.48 -17.30 -21.19
CA LEU A 10 -11.05 -17.06 -19.82
C LEU A 10 -11.36 -15.63 -19.37
N LEU A 11 -11.04 -14.63 -20.20
CA LEU A 11 -11.34 -13.23 -19.89
C LEU A 11 -12.85 -13.01 -19.71
N ARG A 12 -13.69 -13.54 -20.61
CA ARG A 12 -15.15 -13.41 -20.53
C ARG A 12 -15.73 -14.04 -19.27
N GLU A 13 -15.26 -15.23 -18.89
CA GLU A 13 -15.68 -15.90 -17.67
C GLU A 13 -15.27 -15.12 -16.41
N LEU A 14 -14.13 -14.44 -16.45
CA LEU A 14 -13.62 -13.66 -15.31
C LEU A 14 -14.23 -12.25 -15.18
N VAL A 15 -14.86 -11.69 -16.22
CA VAL A 15 -15.39 -10.31 -16.19
C VAL A 15 -16.29 -10.06 -14.97
N PRO A 16 -17.31 -10.88 -14.66
CA PRO A 16 -18.22 -10.59 -13.56
C PRO A 16 -17.49 -10.58 -12.20
N ALA A 17 -16.59 -11.55 -12.00
CA ALA A 17 -15.80 -11.61 -10.78
C ALA A 17 -14.82 -10.43 -10.68
N ALA A 18 -14.17 -10.04 -11.78
CA ALA A 18 -13.29 -8.89 -11.81
C ALA A 18 -14.05 -7.60 -11.50
N GLU A 19 -15.22 -7.39 -12.11
CA GLU A 19 -16.09 -6.25 -11.86
C GLU A 19 -16.50 -6.14 -10.39
N ASP A 20 -17.02 -7.23 -9.81
CA ASP A 20 -17.42 -7.27 -8.40
C ASP A 20 -16.24 -6.94 -7.46
N ASN A 21 -15.05 -7.49 -7.74
CA ASN A 21 -13.87 -7.27 -6.91
C ASN A 21 -13.31 -5.86 -7.05
N VAL A 22 -13.29 -5.30 -8.26
CA VAL A 22 -12.85 -3.92 -8.52
C VAL A 22 -13.82 -2.95 -7.84
N ASN A 23 -15.13 -3.11 -8.05
CA ASN A 23 -16.14 -2.26 -7.41
C ASN A 23 -16.07 -2.36 -5.89
N ARG A 24 -15.89 -3.56 -5.33
CA ARG A 24 -15.69 -3.75 -3.89
C ARG A 24 -14.45 -3.01 -3.39
N HIS A 25 -13.31 -3.16 -4.06
CA HIS A 25 -12.08 -2.46 -3.69
C HIS A 25 -12.28 -0.95 -3.67
N LEU A 26 -12.85 -0.38 -4.73
CA LEU A 26 -13.09 1.06 -4.83
C LEU A 26 -14.07 1.57 -3.76
N SER A 27 -15.11 0.79 -3.42
CA SER A 27 -16.07 1.17 -2.38
C SER A 27 -15.50 1.17 -0.95
N MET A 28 -14.49 0.34 -0.70
CA MET A 28 -13.88 0.16 0.62
C MET A 28 -12.57 0.95 0.77
N ALA A 29 -11.95 1.34 -0.34
CA ALA A 29 -10.73 2.10 -0.35
C ALA A 29 -10.94 3.43 0.39
N ARG A 30 -10.12 3.67 1.40
CA ARG A 30 -10.03 4.95 2.08
C ARG A 30 -8.76 5.61 1.62
N GLU A 31 -8.90 6.84 1.13
CA GLU A 31 -7.75 7.66 0.81
C GLU A 31 -6.95 7.93 2.09
N TRP A 32 -5.64 7.79 1.97
CA TRP A 32 -4.70 8.10 3.03
C TRP A 32 -3.41 8.58 2.40
N HIS A 33 -2.75 9.52 3.06
CA HIS A 33 -1.43 9.98 2.64
C HIS A 33 -0.43 9.57 3.71
N PRO A 34 0.65 8.84 3.37
CA PRO A 34 1.63 8.40 4.37
C PRO A 34 2.20 9.54 5.21
N HIS A 35 2.34 10.73 4.62
CA HIS A 35 2.85 11.92 5.32
C HIS A 35 1.92 12.46 6.40
N ASP A 36 0.62 12.11 6.40
CA ASP A 36 -0.34 12.48 7.45
C ASP A 36 -0.07 11.70 8.76
N TYR A 37 0.67 10.59 8.70
CA TYR A 37 0.92 9.68 9.82
C TYR A 37 2.35 9.77 10.37
N VAL A 38 3.18 10.63 9.81
CA VAL A 38 4.56 10.84 10.28
C VAL A 38 4.56 11.95 11.34
N PRO A 39 5.10 11.71 12.56
CA PRO A 39 5.22 12.75 13.58
C PRO A 39 6.39 13.69 13.23
N TRP A 40 6.18 14.57 12.25
CA TRP A 40 7.22 15.46 11.72
C TRP A 40 7.86 16.35 12.77
N ASP A 41 7.10 16.72 13.81
CA ASP A 41 7.59 17.52 14.95
C ASP A 41 8.68 16.81 15.77
N GLU A 42 8.77 15.48 15.69
CA GLU A 42 9.85 14.69 16.33
C GLU A 42 11.11 14.60 15.45
N GLY A 43 11.04 15.08 14.20
CA GLY A 43 12.12 15.07 13.24
C GLY A 43 13.29 15.95 13.68
N ARG A 44 14.50 15.43 13.56
CA ARG A 44 15.75 16.17 13.81
C ARG A 44 16.81 15.81 12.80
N ASN A 45 17.76 16.72 12.59
CA ASN A 45 18.87 16.50 11.68
C ASN A 45 19.83 15.40 12.21
N PHE A 46 20.51 14.74 11.28
CA PHE A 46 21.70 13.93 11.57
C PHE A 46 22.94 14.81 11.78
N ALA A 47 24.04 14.23 12.28
CA ALA A 47 25.24 14.99 12.64
C ALA A 47 25.82 15.79 11.47
N GLU A 48 25.78 15.24 10.26
CA GLU A 48 26.23 15.91 9.02
C GLU A 48 25.51 17.25 8.77
N LEU A 49 24.27 17.38 9.21
CA LEU A 49 23.46 18.59 9.07
C LEU A 49 23.33 19.37 10.39
N GLY A 50 24.30 19.21 11.30
CA GLY A 50 24.37 19.93 12.58
C GLY A 50 23.44 19.38 13.67
N GLY A 51 22.96 18.15 13.54
CA GLY A 51 22.16 17.45 14.54
C GLY A 51 22.93 16.35 15.28
N VAL A 52 22.27 15.23 15.54
CA VAL A 52 22.84 14.09 16.28
C VAL A 52 22.53 12.81 15.52
N ASP A 53 23.52 11.94 15.38
CA ASP A 53 23.32 10.64 14.73
C ASP A 53 22.41 9.71 15.54
N TYR A 54 21.97 8.66 14.88
CA TYR A 54 21.15 7.65 15.52
C TYR A 54 21.93 6.95 16.65
N ASP A 55 21.23 6.74 17.77
CA ASP A 55 21.66 5.92 18.90
C ASP A 55 20.57 4.85 19.13
N PRO A 56 20.92 3.59 19.40
CA PRO A 56 19.94 2.53 19.67
C PRO A 56 18.90 2.87 20.75
N GLU A 57 19.24 3.69 21.74
CA GLU A 57 18.31 4.16 22.79
C GLU A 57 17.17 5.05 22.24
N GLN A 58 17.30 5.56 21.01
CA GLN A 58 16.27 6.34 20.34
C GLN A 58 15.10 5.47 19.82
N SER A 59 15.29 4.14 19.71
CA SER A 59 14.19 3.21 19.36
C SER A 59 13.24 3.06 20.54
N LYS A 60 11.94 3.31 20.30
CA LYS A 60 10.88 3.19 21.31
C LYS A 60 10.04 1.91 21.15
N LEU A 61 10.42 1.03 20.22
CA LEU A 61 9.75 -0.24 19.89
C LEU A 61 10.70 -1.42 20.06
#